data_AF-A0A9D8BQL9-F1
#
_entry.id   AF-A0A9D8BQL9-F1
#
_cell.length_a   1.000
_cell.length_b   1.000
_cell.length_c   1.000
_cell.angle_alpha   90.00
_cell.angle_beta   90.00
_cell.angle_gamma   90.00
#
_symmetry.space_group_name_H-M   'P 1'
#
loop_
_entity.id
_entity.type
_entity.pdbx_description
1 polymer ?
#
loop_
_entity_poly.entity_id
_entity_poly.type
_entity_poly.pdbx_seq_one_letter_code
_entity_poly.pdbx_strand_id
1 'polypeptide(L)' 'HADVTTPIPEGGTGEIAFVARGLRQNAPARSDDGKAIERPAEVEIVRIVGGSHIVRRVGP' A
#
# COMPACT_ATOMS: atom_id res chain seq x y z
N HIS A 1 1.46 3.93 8.71
CA HIS A 1 2.05 4.63 7.55
C HIS A 1 2.96 3.69 6.80
N ALA A 2 2.82 3.67 5.49
CA ALA A 2 3.62 2.89 4.56
C ALA A 2 3.84 3.73 3.29
N ASP A 3 4.93 3.47 2.58
CA ASP A 3 5.25 4.15 1.32
C ASP A 3 4.95 3.23 0.14
N VAL A 4 4.31 3.74 -0.90
CA VAL A 4 4.14 3.01 -2.17
C VAL A 4 5.49 2.92 -2.87
N THR A 5 6.03 1.70 -2.95
CA THR A 5 7.29 1.40 -3.64
C THR A 5 7.08 0.93 -5.07
N THR A 6 5.93 0.29 -5.36
CA THR A 6 5.49 -0.08 -6.71
C THR A 6 4.08 0.44 -6.92
N PRO A 7 3.77 1.20 -8.00
CA PRO A 7 2.46 1.78 -8.23
C PRO A 7 1.37 0.73 -8.13
N ILE A 8 0.24 1.11 -7.56
CA ILE A 8 -0.94 0.27 -7.43
C ILE A 8 -1.88 0.69 -8.57
N PRO A 9 -2.00 -0.06 -9.67
CA PRO A 9 -2.96 0.28 -10.73
C PRO A 9 -4.40 0.05 -10.27
N GLU A 10 -5.36 0.64 -10.99
CA GLU A 10 -6.79 0.47 -10.69
C GLU A 10 -7.19 -1.01 -10.70
N GLY A 11 -7.84 -1.47 -9.62
CA GLY A 11 -8.23 -2.87 -9.41
C GLY A 11 -7.05 -3.86 -9.29
N GLY A 12 -5.81 -3.38 -9.39
CA GLY A 12 -4.61 -4.20 -9.44
C GLY A 12 -3.86 -4.26 -8.13
N THR A 13 -2.65 -4.83 -8.20
CA THR A 13 -1.76 -5.02 -7.05
C THR A 13 -0.44 -4.29 -7.31
N GLY A 14 -0.04 -3.45 -6.37
CA GLY A 14 1.30 -2.87 -6.30
C GLY A 14 2.01 -3.33 -5.04
N GLU A 15 2.98 -2.55 -4.57
CA GLU A 15 3.75 -2.86 -3.37
C GLU A 15 3.94 -1.62 -2.50
N ILE A 16 3.93 -1.87 -1.19
CA ILE A 16 4.25 -0.88 -0.18
C ILE A 16 5.46 -1.33 0.63
N ALA A 17 6.14 -0.37 1.25
CA ALA A 17 7.12 -0.60 2.28
C ALA A 17 6.70 0.06 3.61
N PHE A 18 6.88 -0.66 4.71
CA PHE A 18 6.61 -0.17 6.06
C PHE A 18 7.63 -0.74 7.04
N VAL A 19 7.70 -0.16 8.24
CA VAL A 19 8.54 -0.69 9.32
C VAL A 19 7.67 -1.47 10.28
N ALA A 20 8.02 -2.74 10.50
CA ALA A 20 7.41 -3.58 11.51
C ALA A 20 8.51 -4.21 12.36
N ARG A 21 8.39 -4.10 13.69
CA ARG A 21 9.38 -4.63 14.65
C ARG A 21 10.81 -4.17 14.36
N GLY A 22 10.97 -2.92 13.92
CA GLY A 22 12.27 -2.32 13.60
C GLY A 22 12.87 -2.73 12.26
N LEU A 23 12.22 -3.59 11.48
CA LEU A 23 12.68 -4.02 10.16
C LEU A 23 11.80 -3.43 9.06
N ARG A 24 12.42 -2.94 7.99
CA ARG A 24 11.69 -2.55 6.78
C ARG A 24 11.18 -3.81 6.09
N GLN A 25 9.90 -3.84 5.80
CA GLN A 25 9.21 -4.93 5.12
C GLN A 25 8.56 -4.39 3.86
N ASN A 26 8.58 -5.17 2.78
CA ASN A 26 7.79 -4.94 1.58
C ASN A 26 6.64 -5.94 1.53
N ALA A 27 5.48 -5.51 1.05
CA ALA A 27 4.32 -6.38 0.93
C ALA A 27 3.41 -5.98 -0.25
N PRO A 28 2.70 -6.95 -0.85
CA PRO A 28 1.72 -6.66 -1.89
C PRO A 28 0.57 -5.83 -1.33
N ALA A 29 0.13 -4.84 -2.08
CA ALA A 29 -0.91 -3.91 -1.67
C ALA A 29 -1.94 -3.62 -2.78
N ARG A 30 -3.18 -3.34 -2.37
CA ARG A 30 -4.29 -2.93 -3.24
C ARG A 30 -5.00 -1.72 -2.66
N SER A 31 -5.53 -0.85 -3.51
CA SER A 31 -6.31 0.30 -3.03
C SER A 31 -7.63 -0.15 -2.42
N ASP A 32 -8.01 0.46 -1.31
CA ASP A 32 -9.29 0.25 -0.62
C ASP A 32 -10.49 0.68 -1.47
N ASP A 33 -10.32 1.74 -2.26
CA ASP A 33 -11.34 2.27 -3.17
C ASP A 33 -11.21 1.75 -4.62
N GLY A 34 -10.25 0.85 -4.85
CA GLY A 34 -9.93 0.30 -6.16
C GLY A 34 -9.22 1.25 -7.11
N LYS A 35 -9.02 2.54 -6.77
CA LYS A 35 -8.36 3.52 -7.66
C LYS A 35 -6.85 3.32 -7.72
N ALA A 36 -6.25 3.84 -8.79
CA ALA A 36 -4.80 3.84 -8.92
C ALA A 36 -4.12 4.72 -7.85
N ILE A 37 -3.00 4.25 -7.31
CA ILE A 37 -2.09 4.99 -6.43
C ILE A 37 -0.69 4.98 -7.05
N GLU A 38 -0.29 6.12 -7.60
CA GLU A 38 1.03 6.34 -8.17
C GLU A 38 2.12 6.52 -7.11
N ARG A 39 3.38 6.29 -7.48
CA ARG A 39 4.54 6.62 -6.64
C ARG A 39 5.05 8.04 -6.95
N PRO A 40 5.66 8.75 -5.97
CA PRO A 40 5.69 8.44 -4.55
C PRO A 40 4.36 8.78 -3.87
N ALA A 41 3.88 7.92 -2.97
CA ALA A 41 2.69 8.18 -2.16
C ALA A 41 2.82 7.52 -0.79
N GLU A 42 2.38 8.24 0.25
CA GLU A 42 2.16 7.69 1.57
C GLU A 42 0.75 7.07 1.65
N VAL A 43 0.65 5.93 2.30
CA VAL A 43 -0.60 5.20 2.47
C VAL A 43 -0.77 4.69 3.89
N GLU A 44 -2.03 4.49 4.28
CA GLU A 44 -2.42 3.83 5.50
C GLU A 44 -2.87 2.40 5.18
N ILE A 45 -2.41 1.43 5.97
CA ILE A 45 -2.85 0.04 5.88
C ILE A 45 -4.17 -0.09 6.65
N VAL A 46 -5.27 -0.30 5.93
CA VAL A 46 -6.63 -0.36 6.49
C VAL A 46 -6.95 -1.76 7.01
N ARG A 47 -6.57 -2.80 6.25
CA ARG A 47 -6.79 -4.22 6.60
C ARG A 47 -5.89 -5.13 5.78
N ILE A 48 -5.84 -6.40 6.14
CA ILE A 48 -5.12 -7.45 5.39
C ILE A 48 -6.14 -8.48 4.91
N VAL A 49 -6.13 -8.79 3.61
CA VAL A 49 -7.02 -9.77 2.97
C VAL A 49 -6.20 -10.73 2.13
N GLY A 50 -6.23 -12.02 2.47
CA GLY A 50 -5.53 -13.05 1.70
C GLY A 50 -4.02 -12.80 1.53
N GLY A 51 -3.38 -12.13 2.48
CA GLY A 51 -1.96 -11.75 2.41
C GLY A 51 -1.67 -10.42 1.69
N SER A 52 -2.66 -9.80 1.04
CA SER A 52 -2.54 -8.45 0.49
C SER A 52 -2.95 -7.38 1.50
N HIS A 53 -2.19 -6.31 1.55
CA HIS A 53 -2.48 -5.14 2.37
C HIS A 53 -3.44 -4.23 1.61
N ILE A 54 -4.63 -4.05 2.16
CA ILE A 54 -5.58 -3.07 1.64
C ILE A 54 -5.18 -1.71 2.19
N VAL A 55 -4.89 -0.78 1.29
CA VAL A 55 -4.33 0.52 1.63
C VAL A 55 -5.17 1.67 1.11
N ARG A 56 -5.14 2.79 1.83
CA ARG A 56 -5.75 4.04 1.39
C ARG A 56 -4.67 5.10 1.27
N ARG A 57 -4.71 5.88 0.18
CA ARG A 57 -3.81 7.02 0.03
C ARG A 57 -4.03 7.99 1.18
N VAL A 58 -2.96 8.27 1.90
CA VAL A 58 -2.90 9.42 2.79
C VAL A 58 -2.65 10.59 1.85
N GLY A 59 -3.63 11.48 1.72
CA GLY A 59 -3.45 12.70 0.93
C GLY A 59 -2.40 13.62 1.57
N PRO A 60 -2.17 14.81 1.02
CA PRO A 60 -2.05 15.95 1.94
C PRO A 60 -3.27 16.02 2.88
#